data_AF-A0A2V6AMU2-F1
#
_entry.id   AF-A0A2V6AMU2-F1
#
_cell.length_a   1.000
_cell.length_b   1.000
_cell.length_c   1.000
_cell.angle_alpha   90.00
_cell.angle_beta   90.00
_cell.angle_gamma   90.00
#
_symmetry.space_group_name_H-M   'P 1'
#
loop_
_entity.id
_entity.type
_entity.pdbx_description
1 polymer ?
#
loop_
_entity_poly.entity_id
_entity_poly.type
_entity_poly.pdbx_seq_one_letter_code
_entity_poly.pdbx_strand_id
1 'polypeptide(L)'
;MEAKIRDFTNDQEVRELVRAFEEATVLPSQFHHCAHIAVALAYLAEARLDDATARMRETLERFTQHHGVNVYHETVTRFWMKLLDHLATTHYRDMPLWRRINLIVERWAAVNPIAAHYSRSVISSRAARETWIAPDRLPLPF
;
A
#
# COMPACT_ATOMS: atom_id res chain seq x y z
N MET A 1 18.31 -13.64 -1.06
CA MET A 1 18.71 -12.34 -0.47
C MET A 1 17.43 -11.68 0.00
N GLU A 2 17.36 -11.23 1.25
CA GLU A 2 16.15 -10.60 1.79
C GLU A 2 15.96 -9.23 1.12
N ALA A 3 14.78 -8.98 0.55
CA ALA A 3 14.49 -7.71 -0.10
C ALA A 3 14.40 -6.60 0.96
N LYS A 4 15.02 -5.46 0.66
CA LYS A 4 14.96 -4.28 1.55
C LYS A 4 13.55 -3.70 1.55
N ILE A 5 12.97 -3.50 2.73
CA ILE A 5 11.56 -3.05 2.89
C ILE A 5 11.42 -1.61 3.45
N ARG A 6 12.55 -0.97 3.81
CA ARG A 6 12.62 0.39 4.37
C ARG A 6 14.02 0.98 4.20
N ASP A 7 14.17 2.25 4.52
CA ASP A 7 15.46 2.97 4.55
C ASP A 7 16.19 2.92 3.21
N PHE A 8 15.44 3.00 2.10
CA PHE A 8 15.97 2.94 0.74
C PHE A 8 17.02 4.04 0.51
N THR A 9 18.02 3.77 -0.32
CA THR A 9 19.09 4.75 -0.66
C THR A 9 19.00 5.23 -2.11
N ASN A 10 18.26 4.51 -2.95
CA ASN A 10 18.07 4.81 -4.37
C ASN A 10 16.81 4.09 -4.92
N ASP A 11 16.37 4.48 -6.12
CA ASP A 11 15.17 3.90 -6.76
C ASP A 11 15.37 2.45 -7.24
N GLN A 12 16.61 1.98 -7.36
CA GLN A 12 16.89 0.60 -7.76
C GLN A 12 16.51 -0.38 -6.64
N GLU A 13 16.81 -0.06 -5.38
CA GLU A 13 16.38 -0.89 -4.23
C GLU A 13 14.84 -0.96 -4.13
N VAL A 14 14.13 0.12 -4.49
CA VAL A 14 12.66 0.13 -4.55
C VAL A 14 12.16 -0.82 -5.64
N ARG A 15 12.75 -0.77 -6.84
CA ARG A 15 12.39 -1.68 -7.94
C ARG A 15 12.65 -3.14 -7.61
N GLU A 16 13.71 -3.43 -6.85
CA GLU A 16 14.00 -4.79 -6.38
C GLU A 16 12.93 -5.31 -5.44
N LEU A 17 12.44 -4.48 -4.50
CA LEU A 17 11.30 -4.85 -3.66
C LEU A 17 10.04 -5.10 -4.50
N VAL A 18 9.72 -4.19 -5.43
CA VAL A 18 8.53 -4.33 -6.30
C VAL A 18 8.59 -5.64 -7.06
N ARG A 19 9.74 -5.92 -7.71
CA ARG A 19 9.96 -7.17 -8.44
C ARG A 19 9.79 -8.38 -7.53
N ALA A 20 10.42 -8.37 -6.36
CA ALA A 20 10.33 -9.50 -5.42
C ALA A 20 8.88 -9.74 -4.95
N PHE A 21 8.09 -8.68 -4.78
CA PHE A 21 6.68 -8.76 -4.43
C PHE A 21 5.83 -9.31 -5.60
N GLU A 22 6.03 -8.81 -6.81
CA GLU A 22 5.34 -9.28 -8.02
C GLU A 22 5.65 -10.74 -8.35
N GLU A 23 6.88 -11.18 -8.10
CA GLU A 23 7.33 -12.57 -8.27
C GLU A 23 6.93 -13.48 -7.07
N ALA A 24 6.28 -12.93 -6.04
CA ALA A 24 5.94 -13.61 -4.78
C ALA A 24 7.14 -14.32 -4.10
N THR A 25 8.32 -13.70 -4.19
CA THR A 25 9.55 -14.19 -3.54
C THR A 25 9.76 -13.57 -2.15
N VAL A 26 9.04 -12.49 -1.83
CA VAL A 26 8.96 -11.94 -0.47
C VAL A 26 8.10 -12.85 0.39
N LEU A 27 8.58 -13.27 1.56
CA LEU A 27 7.77 -14.09 2.46
C LEU A 27 6.61 -13.28 3.06
N PRO A 28 5.44 -13.89 3.36
CA PRO A 28 4.34 -13.20 4.03
C PRO A 28 4.76 -12.54 5.35
N SER A 29 5.70 -13.16 6.08
CA SER A 29 6.26 -12.62 7.32
C SER A 29 7.16 -11.40 7.13
N GLN A 30 7.57 -11.10 5.88
CA GLN A 30 8.40 -9.96 5.52
C GLN A 30 7.58 -8.86 4.82
N PHE A 31 6.39 -9.20 4.30
CA PHE A 31 5.46 -8.24 3.73
C PHE A 31 4.69 -7.48 4.83
N HIS A 32 5.43 -6.63 5.53
CA HIS A 32 4.89 -5.72 6.52
C HIS A 32 4.30 -4.47 5.88
N HIS A 33 3.67 -3.64 6.70
CA HIS A 33 3.01 -2.42 6.25
C HIS A 33 3.93 -1.46 5.46
N CYS A 34 5.22 -1.37 5.82
CA CYS A 34 6.21 -0.58 5.07
C CYS A 34 6.40 -1.06 3.63
N ALA A 35 6.48 -2.38 3.41
CA ALA A 35 6.62 -2.96 2.07
C ALA A 35 5.38 -2.66 1.21
N HIS A 36 4.18 -2.76 1.79
CA HIS A 36 2.94 -2.39 1.12
C HIS A 36 2.93 -0.92 0.68
N ILE A 37 3.33 0.00 1.56
CA ILE A 37 3.42 1.44 1.25
C ILE A 37 4.43 1.69 0.12
N ALA A 38 5.60 1.06 0.17
CA ALA A 38 6.64 1.22 -0.84
C ALA A 38 6.18 0.76 -2.23
N VAL A 39 5.56 -0.43 -2.33
CA VAL A 39 5.02 -0.96 -3.58
C VAL A 39 3.89 -0.07 -4.11
N ALA A 40 2.95 0.34 -3.25
CA ALA A 40 1.85 1.22 -3.65
C ALA A 40 2.36 2.56 -4.22
N LEU A 41 3.34 3.19 -3.56
CA LEU A 41 3.95 4.44 -4.04
C LEU A 41 4.74 4.26 -5.33
N ALA A 42 5.37 3.10 -5.55
CA ALA A 42 6.03 2.78 -6.81
C ALA A 42 5.01 2.68 -7.96
N TYR A 43 3.89 1.98 -7.75
CA TYR A 43 2.81 1.90 -8.75
C TYR A 43 2.20 3.27 -9.04
N LEU A 44 1.99 4.10 -8.01
CA LEU A 44 1.47 5.47 -8.16
C LEU A 44 2.47 6.43 -8.83
N ALA A 45 3.76 6.11 -8.84
CA ALA A 45 4.75 6.90 -9.57
C ALA A 45 4.72 6.62 -11.09
N GLU A 46 4.19 5.48 -11.51
CA GLU A 46 4.19 5.01 -12.90
C GLU A 46 2.80 5.10 -13.56
N ALA A 47 1.73 5.15 -12.77
CA ALA A 47 0.36 5.07 -13.25
C ALA A 47 -0.60 5.98 -12.48
N ARG A 48 -1.77 6.24 -13.08
CA ARG A 48 -2.86 6.96 -12.41
C ARG A 48 -3.43 6.11 -11.28
N LEU A 49 -4.06 6.76 -10.29
CA LEU A 49 -4.63 6.11 -9.11
C LEU A 49 -5.45 4.85 -9.43
N ASP A 50 -6.36 4.90 -10.41
CA ASP A 50 -7.21 3.75 -10.74
C ASP A 50 -6.41 2.56 -11.29
N ASP A 51 -5.47 2.81 -12.20
CA ASP A 51 -4.61 1.78 -12.80
C ASP A 51 -3.63 1.19 -11.77
N ALA A 52 -3.01 2.06 -10.96
CA ALA A 52 -2.13 1.65 -9.87
C ALA A 52 -2.89 0.81 -8.82
N THR A 53 -4.14 1.18 -8.54
CA THR A 53 -5.00 0.43 -7.62
C THR A 53 -5.35 -0.93 -8.20
N ALA A 54 -5.72 -1.01 -9.48
CA ALA A 54 -5.98 -2.29 -10.14
C ALA A 54 -4.75 -3.22 -10.09
N ARG A 55 -3.56 -2.71 -10.41
CA ARG A 55 -2.28 -3.45 -10.31
C ARG A 55 -2.01 -3.93 -8.90
N MET A 56 -2.26 -3.10 -7.88
CA MET A 56 -2.05 -3.47 -6.48
C MET A 56 -2.99 -4.60 -6.03
N ARG A 57 -4.27 -4.51 -6.42
CA ARG A 57 -5.27 -5.55 -6.13
C ARG A 57 -4.87 -6.89 -6.74
N GLU A 58 -4.59 -6.91 -8.03
CA GLU A 58 -4.19 -8.12 -8.75
C GLU A 58 -2.92 -8.73 -8.13
N THR A 59 -1.93 -7.91 -7.81
CA THR A 59 -0.67 -8.40 -7.21
C THR A 59 -0.91 -9.01 -5.82
N LEU A 60 -1.71 -8.37 -4.96
CA LEU A 60 -2.04 -8.88 -3.63
C LEU A 60 -2.87 -10.18 -3.69
N GLU A 61 -3.77 -10.30 -4.66
CA GLU A 61 -4.55 -11.52 -4.89
C GLU A 61 -3.65 -12.67 -5.34
N ARG A 62 -2.73 -12.43 -6.29
CA ARG A 62 -1.72 -13.42 -6.70
C ARG A 62 -0.82 -13.83 -5.53
N PHE A 63 -0.36 -12.86 -4.74
CA PHE A 63 0.46 -13.11 -3.55
C PHE A 63 -0.28 -13.97 -2.50
N THR A 64 -1.54 -13.63 -2.24
CA THR A 64 -2.46 -14.39 -1.37
C THR A 64 -2.57 -15.84 -1.82
N GLN A 65 -2.80 -16.06 -3.13
CA GLN A 65 -2.91 -17.39 -3.72
C GLN A 65 -1.60 -18.17 -3.66
N HIS A 66 -0.48 -17.53 -4.03
CA HIS A 66 0.85 -18.16 -4.07
C HIS A 66 1.28 -18.68 -2.69
N HIS A 67 1.07 -17.90 -1.63
CA HIS A 67 1.49 -18.26 -0.28
C HIS A 67 0.39 -18.94 0.56
N GLY A 68 -0.83 -19.07 0.04
CA GLY A 68 -1.96 -19.63 0.80
C GLY A 68 -2.35 -18.79 2.03
N VAL A 69 -2.15 -17.46 1.98
CA VAL A 69 -2.43 -16.53 3.07
C VAL A 69 -3.52 -15.55 2.67
N ASN A 70 -4.35 -15.10 3.62
CA ASN A 70 -5.37 -14.09 3.33
C ASN A 70 -4.89 -12.69 3.72
N VAL A 71 -4.09 -12.04 2.86
CA VAL A 71 -3.58 -10.68 3.11
C VAL A 71 -4.41 -9.60 2.42
N TYR A 72 -5.16 -9.93 1.38
CA TYR A 72 -5.94 -8.96 0.61
C TYR A 72 -7.20 -8.46 1.34
N HIS A 73 -7.40 -7.15 1.36
CA HIS A 73 -8.58 -6.50 1.90
C HIS A 73 -8.95 -5.27 1.06
N GLU A 74 -10.03 -5.36 0.28
CA GLU A 74 -10.45 -4.35 -0.72
C GLU A 74 -10.53 -2.93 -0.14
N THR A 75 -11.33 -2.73 0.94
CA THR A 75 -11.51 -1.39 1.52
C THR A 75 -10.20 -0.81 2.06
N VAL A 76 -9.39 -1.63 2.74
CA VAL A 76 -8.10 -1.18 3.30
C VAL A 76 -7.11 -0.84 2.20
N THR A 77 -6.96 -1.68 1.18
CA THR A 77 -6.06 -1.44 0.05
C THR A 77 -6.43 -0.14 -0.65
N ARG A 78 -7.71 0.05 -1.01
CA ARG A 78 -8.16 1.26 -1.70
C ARG A 78 -8.03 2.52 -0.86
N PHE A 79 -8.27 2.42 0.45
CA PHE A 79 -8.05 3.53 1.37
C PHE A 79 -6.58 3.99 1.31
N TRP A 80 -5.63 3.04 1.41
CA TRP A 80 -4.21 3.37 1.35
C TRP A 80 -3.79 3.90 -0.01
N MET A 81 -4.27 3.33 -1.12
CA MET A 81 -3.97 3.85 -2.46
C MET A 81 -4.38 5.32 -2.59
N LYS A 82 -5.59 5.68 -2.14
CA LYS A 82 -6.07 7.07 -2.17
C LYS A 82 -5.26 8.00 -1.27
N LEU A 83 -4.98 7.57 -0.03
CA LEU A 83 -4.19 8.37 0.91
C LEU A 83 -2.76 8.60 0.38
N LEU A 84 -2.11 7.56 -0.13
CA LEU A 84 -0.75 7.65 -0.63
C LEU A 84 -0.66 8.50 -1.90
N ASP A 85 -1.64 8.41 -2.81
CA ASP A 85 -1.73 9.29 -3.98
C ASP A 85 -1.87 10.75 -3.57
N HIS A 86 -2.77 11.05 -2.63
CA HIS A 86 -2.93 12.39 -2.08
C HIS A 86 -1.63 12.91 -1.46
N LEU A 87 -0.96 12.12 -0.61
CA LEU A 87 0.30 12.51 0.01
C LEU A 87 1.41 12.74 -1.03
N ALA A 88 1.55 11.82 -2.00
CA ALA A 88 2.58 11.89 -3.02
C ALA A 88 2.42 13.13 -3.93
N THR A 89 1.17 13.50 -4.23
CA THR A 89 0.87 14.60 -5.16
C THR A 89 0.84 15.98 -4.50
N THR A 90 0.59 16.07 -3.19
CA THR A 90 0.47 17.34 -2.45
C THR A 90 1.69 17.70 -1.62
N HIS A 91 2.37 16.73 -1.00
CA HIS A 91 3.44 16.99 -0.03
C HIS A 91 4.83 16.51 -0.48
N TYR A 92 4.89 15.53 -1.37
CA TYR A 92 6.15 14.85 -1.71
C TYR A 92 6.45 14.78 -3.21
N ARG A 93 5.92 15.72 -4.01
CA ARG A 93 6.02 15.71 -5.47
C ARG A 93 7.47 15.81 -5.98
N ASP A 94 8.24 16.75 -5.46
CA ASP A 94 9.53 17.15 -6.04
C ASP A 94 10.72 16.43 -5.37
N MET A 95 10.66 15.10 -5.27
CA MET A 95 11.74 14.29 -4.73
C MET A 95 11.84 12.91 -5.38
N PRO A 96 13.02 12.28 -5.37
CA PRO A 96 13.19 10.89 -5.80
C PRO A 96 12.27 9.93 -5.07
N LEU A 97 11.84 8.87 -5.74
CA LEU A 97 10.85 7.92 -5.24
C LEU A 97 11.31 7.26 -3.93
N TRP A 98 12.56 6.82 -3.85
CA TRP A 98 13.13 6.21 -2.65
C TRP A 98 13.02 7.13 -1.42
N ARG A 99 13.27 8.43 -1.59
CA ARG A 99 13.23 9.42 -0.50
C ARG A 99 11.79 9.71 -0.08
N ARG A 100 10.88 9.82 -1.06
CA ARG A 100 9.43 9.93 -0.83
C ARG A 100 8.92 8.77 0.02
N ILE A 101 9.27 7.53 -0.37
CA ILE A 101 8.86 6.33 0.35
C ILE A 101 9.36 6.36 1.79
N ASN A 102 10.64 6.63 2.01
CA ASN A 102 11.19 6.65 3.38
C ASN A 102 10.46 7.65 4.28
N LEU A 103 10.22 8.88 3.80
CA LEU A 103 9.53 9.91 4.57
C LEU A 103 8.07 9.56 4.87
N ILE A 104 7.37 8.96 3.90
CA ILE A 104 5.98 8.53 4.09
C ILE A 104 5.93 7.34 5.07
N VAL A 105 6.80 6.36 4.92
CA VAL A 105 6.89 5.19 5.81
C VAL A 105 7.19 5.63 7.24
N GLU A 106 8.19 6.49 7.45
CA GLU A 106 8.55 7.01 8.77
C GLU A 106 7.36 7.66 9.48
N ARG A 107 6.55 8.43 8.73
CA ARG A 107 5.42 9.17 9.29
C ARG A 107 4.14 8.35 9.45
N TRP A 108 3.87 7.42 8.54
CA TRP A 108 2.56 6.78 8.43
C TRP A 108 2.54 5.29 8.75
N ALA A 109 3.68 4.58 8.75
CA ALA A 109 3.68 3.13 8.97
C ALA A 109 3.26 2.72 10.39
N ALA A 110 3.46 3.60 11.39
CA ALA A 110 3.05 3.36 12.78
C ALA A 110 1.65 3.94 13.09
N VAL A 111 1.07 4.70 12.17
CA VAL A 111 -0.23 5.36 12.36
C VAL A 111 -1.32 4.45 11.82
N ASN A 112 -2.49 4.44 12.47
CA ASN A 112 -3.67 3.78 11.95
C ASN A 112 -4.70 4.82 11.47
N PRO A 113 -4.48 5.46 10.31
CA PRO A 113 -5.39 6.51 9.81
C PRO A 113 -6.79 5.95 9.47
N ILE A 114 -6.91 4.65 9.21
CA ILE A 114 -8.20 4.00 8.94
C ILE A 114 -9.19 4.22 10.08
N ALA A 115 -8.74 4.20 11.34
CA ALA A 115 -9.62 4.33 12.51
C ALA A 115 -10.32 5.70 12.62
N ALA A 116 -9.76 6.74 11.98
CA ALA A 116 -10.39 8.05 11.90
C ALA A 116 -11.57 8.06 10.90
N HIS A 117 -11.49 7.25 9.85
CA HIS A 117 -12.45 7.22 8.74
C HIS A 117 -13.48 6.10 8.87
N TYR A 118 -13.10 4.98 9.51
CA TYR A 118 -13.94 3.81 9.61
C TYR A 118 -14.14 3.34 11.05
N SER A 119 -15.35 2.88 11.35
CA SER A 119 -15.60 2.08 12.54
C SER A 119 -14.95 0.71 12.46
N ARG A 120 -14.62 0.16 13.62
CA ARG A 120 -14.07 -1.20 13.72
C ARG A 120 -15.04 -2.23 13.13
N SER A 121 -16.35 -2.06 13.35
CA SER A 121 -17.39 -2.95 12.83
C SER A 121 -17.42 -3.01 11.31
N VAL A 122 -17.24 -1.87 10.62
CA VAL A 122 -17.18 -1.84 9.15
C VAL A 122 -15.92 -2.54 8.66
N ILE A 123 -14.74 -2.16 9.15
CA ILE A 123 -13.46 -2.73 8.65
C ILE A 123 -13.30 -4.21 8.98
N SER A 124 -13.86 -4.70 10.09
CA SER A 124 -13.83 -6.14 10.39
C SER A 124 -14.82 -6.98 9.57
N SER A 125 -15.71 -6.34 8.79
CA SER A 125 -16.75 -7.04 8.06
C SER A 125 -16.21 -7.77 6.83
N ARG A 126 -16.83 -8.90 6.49
CA ARG A 126 -16.57 -9.61 5.23
C ARG A 126 -16.82 -8.70 4.02
N ALA A 127 -17.90 -7.91 4.07
CA ALA A 127 -18.27 -6.98 3.00
C ALA A 127 -17.15 -5.97 2.71
N ALA A 128 -16.55 -5.35 3.73
CA ALA A 128 -15.44 -4.42 3.54
C ALA A 128 -14.16 -5.09 3.02
N ARG A 129 -13.98 -6.38 3.31
CA ARG A 129 -12.85 -7.16 2.80
C ARG A 129 -12.99 -7.50 1.32
N GLU A 130 -14.20 -7.81 0.87
CA GLU A 130 -14.49 -8.26 -0.50
C GLU A 130 -14.89 -7.11 -1.44
N THR A 131 -15.44 -6.03 -0.89
CA THR A 131 -15.96 -4.88 -1.65
C THR A 131 -15.57 -3.57 -0.99
N TRP A 132 -15.54 -2.49 -1.77
CA TRP A 132 -15.30 -1.15 -1.24
C TRP A 132 -16.53 -0.64 -0.50
N ILE A 133 -16.33 -0.30 0.77
CA ILE A 133 -17.31 0.40 1.59
C ILE A 133 -16.80 1.82 1.80
N ALA A 134 -17.66 2.82 1.66
CA ALA A 134 -17.30 4.21 1.95
C ALA A 134 -17.09 4.42 3.47
N PRO A 135 -16.27 5.40 3.88
CA PRO A 135 -16.08 5.76 5.29
C PRO A 135 -17.39 6.05 6.01
N ASP A 136 -17.57 5.51 7.22
CA ASP A 136 -18.75 5.73 8.07
C ASP A 136 -18.51 6.72 9.23
N ARG A 137 -17.28 7.23 9.39
CA ARG A 137 -16.92 8.25 10.40
C ARG A 137 -16.60 9.60 9.76
N LEU A 138 -15.36 9.75 9.30
CA LEU A 138 -14.89 10.95 8.61
C LEU A 138 -14.78 10.67 7.12
N PRO A 139 -15.27 11.56 6.25
CA PRO A 139 -15.08 11.40 4.81
C PRO A 139 -13.59 11.45 4.45
N LEU A 140 -13.22 10.83 3.32
CA LEU A 140 -11.89 11.05 2.74
C LEU A 140 -11.90 12.42 2.07
N PRO A 141 -11.00 13.35 2.44
CA PRO A 141 -10.98 14.70 1.88
C PRO A 141 -10.35 14.78 0.47
N PHE A 142 -10.13 13.63 -0.19
CA PHE A 142 -9.44 13.47 -1.46
C PHE A 142 -10.05 12.34 -2.29
#